data_AF-B8CIK9-F1
#
_entry.id   AF-B8CIK9-F1
#
_cell.length_a   1.000
_cell.length_b   1.000
_cell.length_c   1.000
_cell.angle_alpha   90.00
_cell.angle_beta   90.00
_cell.angle_gamma   90.00
#
_symmetry.space_group_name_H-M   'P 1'
#
loop_
_entity.id
_entity.type
_entity.pdbx_description
1 polymer ?
#
loop_
_entity_poly.entity_id
_entity_poly.type
_entity_poly.pdbx_seq_one_letter_code
_entity_poly.pdbx_strand_id
1 'polypeptide(L)'
;MTLTHDHRPRAFTHQIDLANLVFDYEALDVYFVKPTETIESAEYKLSYVEFTELETLSIASGEYEINVVFEDDNETLTLLYQSEPISFDSAGNHTMVLHKDDSQPLGYLISTF
;
A
#
# COMPACT_ATOMS: atom_id res chain seq x y z
N MET A 1 -25.40 20.57 -16.05
CA MET A 1 -24.24 20.06 -15.30
C MET A 1 -24.73 19.64 -13.93
N THR A 2 -25.10 18.37 -13.78
CA THR A 2 -25.52 17.83 -12.47
C THR A 2 -24.26 17.54 -11.67
N LEU A 3 -24.03 18.36 -10.65
CA LEU A 3 -22.96 18.14 -9.67
C LEU A 3 -23.43 16.98 -8.78
N THR A 4 -22.98 15.76 -9.06
CA THR A 4 -23.28 14.59 -8.23
C THR A 4 -22.41 14.68 -6.98
N HIS A 5 -23.01 15.08 -5.86
CA HIS A 5 -22.33 15.06 -4.57
C HIS A 5 -22.49 13.64 -3.99
N ASP A 6 -21.38 12.92 -3.82
CA ASP A 6 -21.38 11.64 -3.11
C ASP A 6 -21.63 11.91 -1.62
N HIS A 7 -22.82 11.54 -1.13
CA HIS A 7 -23.30 11.76 0.23
C HIS A 7 -23.01 10.59 1.17
N ARG A 8 -22.19 9.61 0.78
CA ARG A 8 -21.77 8.56 1.71
C ARG A 8 -20.91 9.20 2.80
N PRO A 9 -21.19 8.93 4.10
CA PRO A 9 -20.34 9.43 5.16
C PRO A 9 -18.91 8.94 4.89
N ARG A 10 -17.92 9.84 4.93
CA ARG A 10 -16.49 9.48 4.85
C ARG A 10 -16.01 8.58 5.99
N ALA A 11 -16.93 8.11 6.84
CA ALA A 11 -16.70 7.24 7.99
C ALA A 11 -16.26 5.81 7.64
N PHE A 12 -16.20 5.45 6.35
CA PHE A 12 -15.81 4.11 5.88
C PHE A 12 -14.63 4.11 4.92
N THR A 13 -13.95 5.25 4.74
CA THR A 13 -12.79 5.35 3.85
C THR A 13 -11.63 5.99 4.59
N HIS A 14 -10.46 5.39 4.51
CA HIS A 14 -9.24 5.79 5.20
C HIS A 14 -8.21 6.25 4.17
N GLN A 15 -7.54 7.37 4.46
CA GLN A 15 -6.43 7.85 3.65
C GLN A 15 -5.13 7.23 4.15
N ILE A 16 -4.40 6.59 3.25
CA ILE A 16 -3.08 6.03 3.47
C ILE A 16 -2.08 6.90 2.74
N ASP A 17 -1.10 7.43 3.46
CA ASP A 17 0.04 8.14 2.89
C ASP A 17 1.27 7.22 3.01
N LEU A 18 1.83 6.79 1.88
CA LEU A 18 2.99 5.91 1.81
C LEU A 18 4.21 6.68 1.28
N ALA A 19 5.27 6.76 2.08
CA ALA A 19 6.56 7.28 1.63
C ALA A 19 7.52 6.13 1.32
N ASN A 20 8.12 6.13 0.13
CA ASN A 20 9.13 5.16 -0.26
C ASN A 20 10.56 5.69 0.01
N LEU A 21 11.29 5.01 0.90
CA LEU A 21 12.71 5.30 1.20
C LEU A 21 13.65 4.20 0.68
N VAL A 22 13.16 3.28 -0.14
CA VAL A 22 13.95 2.22 -0.78
C VAL A 22 14.53 2.75 -2.08
N PHE A 23 15.86 2.78 -2.15
CA PHE A 23 16.62 3.23 -3.34
C PHE A 23 17.17 2.07 -4.18
N ASP A 24 16.95 0.81 -3.74
CA ASP A 24 17.48 -0.38 -4.40
C ASP A 24 16.77 -0.69 -5.74
N TYR A 25 15.59 -0.11 -5.97
CA TYR A 25 14.76 -0.30 -7.16
C TYR A 25 14.32 1.05 -7.73
N GLU A 26 14.08 1.13 -9.05
CA GLU A 26 13.62 2.35 -9.71
C GLU A 26 12.21 2.73 -9.24
N ALA A 27 11.31 1.74 -9.20
CA ALA A 27 9.97 1.92 -8.68
C ALA A 27 9.46 0.61 -8.06
N LEU A 28 8.48 0.74 -7.15
CA LEU A 28 7.87 -0.38 -6.45
C LEU A 28 6.35 -0.33 -6.54
N ASP A 29 5.74 -1.51 -6.51
CA ASP A 29 4.30 -1.65 -6.46
C ASP A 29 3.87 -2.13 -5.07
N VAL A 30 2.87 -1.47 -4.50
CA VAL A 30 2.35 -1.76 -3.16
C VAL A 30 0.88 -2.10 -3.24
N TYR A 31 0.53 -3.30 -2.81
CA TYR A 31 -0.82 -3.85 -2.88
C TYR A 31 -1.43 -3.94 -1.49
N PHE A 32 -2.69 -3.52 -1.37
CA PHE A 32 -3.50 -3.66 -0.17
C PHE A 32 -4.52 -4.76 -0.43
N VAL A 33 -4.21 -5.97 0.02
CA VAL A 33 -4.93 -7.20 -0.33
C VAL A 33 -5.90 -7.56 0.79
N LYS A 34 -7.21 -7.61 0.50
CA LYS A 34 -8.18 -8.12 1.48
C LYS A 34 -8.05 -9.64 1.64
N PRO A 35 -8.52 -10.23 2.76
CA PRO A 35 -8.54 -11.68 2.95
C PRO A 35 -9.26 -12.48 1.85
N THR A 36 -10.15 -11.86 1.08
CA THR A 36 -10.89 -12.46 -0.03
C THR A 36 -10.25 -12.24 -1.40
N GLU A 37 -9.12 -11.54 -1.47
CA GLU A 37 -8.44 -11.11 -2.69
C GLU A 37 -7.02 -11.71 -2.76
N THR A 38 -6.43 -11.67 -3.95
CA THR A 38 -4.99 -11.94 -4.17
C THR A 38 -4.30 -10.65 -4.62
N ILE A 39 -2.96 -10.65 -4.69
CA ILE A 39 -2.19 -9.53 -5.24
C ILE A 39 -2.70 -9.14 -6.65
N GLU A 40 -2.99 -10.14 -7.50
CA GLU A 40 -3.50 -9.91 -8.86
C GLU A 40 -4.93 -9.35 -8.90
N SER A 41 -5.75 -9.66 -7.90
CA SER A 41 -7.14 -9.22 -7.83
C SER A 41 -7.37 -8.02 -6.90
N ALA A 42 -6.32 -7.47 -6.31
CA ALA A 42 -6.42 -6.41 -5.31
C ALA A 42 -6.99 -5.14 -5.94
N GLU A 43 -8.09 -4.63 -5.37
CA GLU A 43 -8.71 -3.38 -5.82
C GLU A 43 -7.82 -2.15 -5.54
N TYR A 44 -7.05 -2.21 -4.46
CA TYR A 44 -6.26 -1.09 -3.95
C TYR A 44 -4.77 -1.37 -4.15
N LYS A 45 -4.13 -0.55 -4.99
CA LYS A 45 -2.69 -0.59 -5.20
C LYS A 45 -2.11 0.79 -5.48
N LEU A 46 -0.84 0.95 -5.15
CA LEU A 46 0.03 2.02 -5.59
C LEU A 46 1.03 1.40 -6.55
N SER A 47 1.14 1.93 -7.77
CA SER A 47 2.07 1.42 -8.78
C SER A 47 3.11 2.48 -9.11
N TYR A 48 4.31 2.03 -9.46
CA TYR A 48 5.44 2.90 -9.80
C TYR A 48 5.85 3.89 -8.70
N VAL A 49 5.85 3.47 -7.43
CA VAL A 49 6.26 4.33 -6.31
C VAL A 49 7.78 4.50 -6.31
N GLU A 50 8.28 5.64 -6.78
CA GLU A 50 9.71 5.95 -6.90
C GLU A 50 10.36 6.28 -5.54
N PHE A 51 11.70 6.25 -5.47
CA PHE A 51 12.44 6.65 -4.27
C PHE A 51 12.14 8.12 -3.91
N THR A 52 11.86 8.38 -2.63
CA THR A 52 11.44 9.67 -2.04
C THR A 52 10.07 10.17 -2.47
N GLU A 53 9.31 9.37 -3.21
CA GLU A 53 7.93 9.69 -3.54
C GLU A 53 7.00 9.46 -2.34
N LEU A 54 5.99 10.32 -2.23
CA LEU A 54 4.90 10.18 -1.28
C LEU A 54 3.62 9.99 -2.07
N GLU A 55 3.06 8.80 -1.98
CA GLU A 55 1.83 8.42 -2.65
C GLU A 55 0.67 8.34 -1.65
N THR A 56 -0.51 8.74 -2.10
CA THR A 56 -1.71 8.74 -1.25
C THR A 56 -2.79 7.86 -1.86
N LEU A 57 -3.32 6.93 -1.08
CA LEU A 57 -4.43 6.05 -1.47
C LEU A 57 -5.60 6.18 -0.51
N SER A 58 -6.83 6.14 -1.03
CA SER A 58 -8.03 6.01 -0.20
C SER A 58 -8.59 4.60 -0.28
N ILE A 59 -8.59 3.89 0.84
CA ILE A 59 -9.09 2.51 0.95
C ILE A 59 -10.38 2.47 1.79
N ALA A 60 -11.22 1.48 1.59
CA ALA A 60 -12.38 1.25 2.46
C ALA A 60 -11.96 0.67 3.82
N SER A 61 -12.76 0.84 4.87
CA SER A 61 -12.50 0.17 6.15
C SER A 61 -12.48 -1.35 6.00
N GLY A 62 -11.65 -2.01 6.81
CA GLY A 62 -11.50 -3.46 6.83
C GLY A 62 -10.07 -3.90 7.10
N GLU A 63 -9.83 -5.21 7.01
CA GLU A 63 -8.50 -5.81 7.14
C GLU A 63 -7.82 -5.97 5.79
N TYR A 64 -6.55 -5.58 5.74
CA TYR A 64 -5.72 -5.67 4.54
C TYR A 64 -4.34 -6.19 4.90
N GLU A 65 -3.82 -7.06 4.05
CA GLU A 65 -2.42 -7.44 4.03
C GLU A 65 -1.67 -6.53 3.04
N ILE A 66 -0.57 -5.93 3.48
CA ILE A 66 0.23 -5.05 2.63
C ILE A 66 1.37 -5.87 2.02
N ASN A 67 1.41 -5.91 0.70
CA ASN A 67 2.43 -6.60 -0.07
C ASN A 67 3.20 -5.58 -0.91
N VAL A 68 4.53 -5.56 -0.79
CA VAL A 68 5.40 -4.75 -1.65
C VAL A 68 6.10 -5.67 -2.62
N VAL A 69 6.01 -5.35 -3.90
CA VAL A 69 6.68 -6.11 -4.95
C VAL A 69 7.51 -5.20 -5.84
N PHE A 70 8.53 -5.78 -6.42
CA PHE A 70 9.26 -5.23 -7.54
C PHE A 70 8.88 -6.00 -8.80
N GLU A 71 8.52 -5.28 -9.86
CA GLU A 71 8.31 -5.83 -11.20
C GLU A 71 9.54 -5.52 -12.06
N ASP A 72 10.18 -6.55 -12.60
CA ASP A 72 11.30 -6.39 -13.52
C ASP A 72 10.82 -6.15 -14.97
N ASP A 73 11.72 -5.76 -15.89
CA ASP A 73 11.44 -5.56 -17.31
C ASP A 73 10.79 -6.78 -18.01
N ASN A 74 10.98 -7.99 -17.47
CA ASN A 74 10.36 -9.23 -17.91
C ASN A 74 8.99 -9.54 -17.26
N GLU A 75 8.37 -8.57 -16.59
CA GLU A 75 7.09 -8.72 -15.88
C GLU A 75 7.17 -9.74 -14.72
N THR A 76 8.38 -10.03 -14.22
CA THR A 76 8.56 -10.94 -13.08
C THR A 76 8.34 -10.18 -11.78
N LEU A 77 7.36 -10.62 -11.00
CA LEU A 77 7.07 -10.07 -9.68
C LEU A 77 7.95 -10.71 -8.60
N THR A 78 8.71 -9.88 -7.88
CA THR A 78 9.50 -10.27 -6.71
C THR A 78 8.88 -9.68 -5.46
N LEU A 79 8.45 -10.52 -4.51
CA LEU A 79 7.92 -10.07 -3.23
C LEU A 79 9.05 -9.58 -2.30
N LEU A 80 8.95 -8.33 -1.86
CA LEU A 80 9.95 -7.65 -1.03
C LEU A 80 9.49 -7.46 0.42
N TYR A 81 8.19 -7.40 0.65
CA TYR A 81 7.61 -7.30 1.98
C TYR A 81 6.18 -7.83 1.97
N GLN A 82 5.81 -8.49 3.07
CA GLN A 82 4.45 -8.92 3.35
C GLN A 82 4.16 -8.65 4.83
N SER A 83 3.12 -7.90 5.14
CA SER A 83 2.69 -7.64 6.51
C SER A 83 1.81 -8.77 7.05
N GLU A 84 1.59 -8.80 8.36
CA GLU A 84 0.37 -9.43 8.91
C GLU A 84 -0.87 -8.59 8.54
N PRO A 85 -2.10 -9.13 8.60
CA PRO A 85 -3.30 -8.36 8.35
C PRO A 85 -3.43 -7.16 9.29
N ILE A 86 -3.68 -5.98 8.72
CA ILE A 86 -3.84 -4.71 9.44
C ILE A 86 -5.29 -4.23 9.29
N SER A 87 -5.95 -3.95 10.41
CA SER A 87 -7.32 -3.41 10.42
C SER A 87 -7.32 -1.88 10.30
N PHE A 88 -7.92 -1.37 9.23
CA PHE A 88 -8.14 0.06 8.99
C PHE A 88 -9.58 0.43 9.35
N ASP A 89 -9.92 0.31 10.63
CA ASP A 89 -11.27 0.65 11.14
C ASP A 89 -11.27 1.92 12.02
N SER A 90 -10.08 2.41 12.41
CA SER A 90 -9.95 3.62 13.21
C SER A 90 -10.05 4.86 12.34
N ALA A 91 -10.88 5.83 12.75
CA ALA A 91 -10.95 7.12 12.08
C ALA A 91 -9.58 7.82 12.11
N GLY A 92 -9.05 8.18 10.94
CA GLY A 92 -7.76 8.84 10.82
C GLY A 92 -7.10 8.62 9.46
N ASN A 93 -6.04 9.39 9.22
CA ASN A 93 -5.10 9.11 8.15
C ASN A 93 -4.02 8.19 8.71
N HIS A 94 -3.56 7.24 7.93
CA HIS A 94 -2.45 6.36 8.29
C HIS A 94 -1.24 6.73 7.47
N THR A 95 -0.13 7.01 8.14
CA THR A 95 1.14 7.26 7.46
C THR A 95 2.00 6.01 7.54
N MET A 96 2.55 5.61 6.40
CA MET A 96 3.37 4.43 6.23
C MET A 96 4.70 4.82 5.60
N VAL A 97 5.78 4.20 6.06
CA VAL A 97 7.11 4.42 5.52
C VAL A 97 7.70 3.08 5.14
N LEU A 98 7.95 2.90 3.85
CA LEU A 98 8.68 1.76 3.31
C LEU A 98 10.18 2.04 3.36
N HIS A 99 10.94 1.17 4.03
CA HIS A 99 12.39 1.29 4.12
C HIS A 99 13.07 -0.08 4.11
N LYS A 100 14.36 -0.07 3.78
CA LYS A 100 15.21 -1.26 3.90
C LYS A 100 15.41 -1.62 5.38
N ASP A 101 15.34 -2.90 5.68
CA ASP A 101 15.65 -3.45 7.00
C ASP A 101 16.23 -4.86 6.83
N ASP A 102 17.55 -4.98 6.94
CA ASP A 102 18.27 -6.24 6.75
C ASP A 102 17.99 -7.28 7.84
N SER A 103 17.26 -6.93 8.92
CA SER A 103 16.82 -7.89 9.93
C SER A 103 15.53 -8.62 9.52
N GLN A 104 14.80 -8.10 8.53
CA GLN A 104 13.59 -8.73 8.01
C GLN A 104 13.93 -9.87 7.05
N PRO A 105 13.13 -10.96 7.02
CA PRO A 105 13.34 -12.09 6.13
C PRO A 105 13.41 -11.73 4.64
N LEU A 106 12.67 -10.70 4.23
CA LEU A 106 12.62 -10.20 2.84
C LEU A 106 13.48 -8.93 2.63
N GLY A 107 14.12 -8.42 3.69
CA GLY A 107 15.04 -7.27 3.62
C GLY A 107 14.40 -5.88 3.65
N TYR A 108 13.06 -5.80 3.73
CA TYR A 108 12.31 -4.54 3.76
C TYR A 108 11.23 -4.57 4.84
N LEU A 109 10.82 -3.39 5.28
CA LEU A 109 9.79 -3.18 6.29
C LEU A 109 8.92 -1.98 5.95
N ILE A 110 7.62 -2.08 6.26
CA ILE A 110 6.73 -0.93 6.36
C ILE A 110 6.51 -0.60 7.84
N SER A 111 6.85 0.63 8.21
CA SER A 111 6.56 1.20 9.52
C SER A 111 5.29 2.07 9.45
N THR A 112 4.36 1.88 10.38
CA THR A 112 3.11 2.65 10.47
C THR A 112 3.13 3.62 11.67
N PHE A 113 2.51 4.79 11.52
CA PHE A 113 2.49 5.87 12.52
C PHE A 113 1.09 6.43 12.77
#